data_AF-A0A973QQK5-F1
#
_entry.id   AF-A0A973QQK5-F1
#
_cell.length_a   1.000
_cell.length_b   1.000
_cell.length_c   1.000
_cell.angle_alpha   90.00
_cell.angle_beta   90.00
_cell.angle_gamma   90.00
#
_symmetry.space_group_name_H-M   'P 1'
#
loop_
_entity.id
_entity.type
_entity.pdbx_description
1 polymer ?
#
loop_
_entity_poly.entity_id
_entity_poly.type
_entity_poly.pdbx_seq_one_letter_code
_entity_poly.pdbx_strand_id
1 'polypeptide(L)'
;MTDRIPLDHLTSDALDALYEQLEAAEQTESERQLATAREALASATTRAARAEVTVARVQALADRWVKAGPPPLGTPISRWWDRRLVELNTALNEEQPGPA
;
A
#
# COMPACT_ATOMS: atom_id res chain seq x y z
N MET A 1 19.25 34.26 -4.20
CA MET A 1 20.52 34.89 -4.63
C MET A 1 21.46 33.76 -4.97
N THR A 2 21.48 33.35 -6.25
CA THR A 2 22.43 32.35 -6.73
C THR A 2 23.74 33.08 -6.97
N ASP A 3 24.73 32.87 -6.10
CA ASP A 3 26.04 33.48 -6.25
C ASP A 3 26.70 32.87 -7.49
N ARG A 4 26.84 33.66 -8.55
CA ARG A 4 27.44 33.22 -9.81
C ARG A 4 28.94 33.37 -9.66
N ILE A 5 29.64 32.27 -9.39
CA ILE A 5 31.10 32.23 -9.40
C ILE A 5 31.57 32.55 -10.83
N PRO A 6 32.33 33.63 -11.07
CA PRO A 6 32.90 33.91 -12.37
C PRO A 6 33.91 32.81 -12.75
N LEU A 7 33.76 32.25 -13.95
CA LEU A 7 34.55 31.13 -14.48
C LEU A 7 36.07 31.38 -14.43
N ASP A 8 36.51 32.64 -14.39
CA ASP A 8 37.92 33.04 -14.41
C ASP A 8 38.68 32.79 -13.09
N HIS A 9 38.00 32.40 -12.01
CA HIS A 9 38.59 32.14 -10.68
C HIS A 9 38.44 30.69 -10.20
N LEU A 10 37.97 29.77 -11.05
CA LEU A 10 37.83 28.37 -10.70
C LEU A 10 39.20 27.67 -10.77
N THR A 11 39.82 27.41 -9.62
CA THR A 11 41.03 26.59 -9.56
C THR A 11 40.69 25.12 -9.77
N SER A 12 41.67 24.30 -10.18
CA SER A 12 41.49 22.84 -10.32
C SER A 12 40.94 22.24 -9.02
N ASP A 13 41.49 22.64 -7.87
CA ASP A 13 41.04 22.17 -6.55
C ASP A 13 39.57 22.53 -6.26
N ALA A 14 39.07 23.67 -6.78
CA ALA A 14 37.68 24.06 -6.64
C ALA A 14 36.75 23.22 -7.54
N LEU A 15 37.23 22.77 -8.72
CA LEU A 15 36.51 21.83 -9.57
C LEU A 15 36.42 20.45 -8.93
N ASP A 16 37.53 19.95 -8.40
CA ASP A 16 37.59 18.64 -7.73
C ASP A 16 36.63 18.62 -6.52
N ALA A 17 36.63 19.68 -5.70
CA ALA A 17 35.70 19.84 -4.60
C ALA A 17 34.23 19.89 -5.04
N LEU A 18 33.91 20.49 -6.18
CA LEU A 18 32.55 20.52 -6.74
C LEU A 18 32.10 19.15 -7.25
N TYR A 19 33.02 18.37 -7.84
CA TYR A 19 32.71 16.99 -8.27
C TYR A 19 32.49 16.07 -7.07
N GLU A 20 33.33 16.15 -6.04
CA GLU A 20 33.12 15.40 -4.78
C GLU A 20 31.79 15.77 -4.12
N GLN A 21 31.45 17.07 -4.11
CA GLN A 21 30.17 17.55 -3.57
C GLN A 21 28.97 17.04 -4.39
N LEU A 22 29.09 16.99 -5.72
CA LEU A 22 28.04 16.46 -6.59
C LEU A 22 27.83 14.96 -6.33
N GLU A 23 28.90 14.17 -6.28
CA GLU A 23 28.84 12.73 -6.01
C GLU A 23 28.20 12.45 -4.63
N ALA A 24 28.60 13.20 -3.60
CA ALA A 24 28.02 13.08 -2.27
C ALA A 24 26.51 13.44 -2.25
N ALA A 25 26.12 14.46 -3.02
CA ALA A 25 24.72 14.86 -3.15
C ALA A 25 23.88 13.81 -3.90
N GLU A 26 24.40 13.26 -5.01
CA GLU A 26 23.77 12.19 -5.77
C GLU A 26 23.60 10.92 -4.92
N GLN A 27 24.62 10.54 -4.17
CA GLN A 27 24.57 9.41 -3.26
C GLN A 27 23.50 9.61 -2.17
N THR A 28 23.46 10.80 -1.56
CA THR A 28 22.47 11.14 -0.55
C THR A 28 21.04 11.06 -1.12
N GLU A 29 20.84 11.56 -2.34
CA GLU A 29 19.52 11.53 -2.97
C GLU A 29 19.10 10.12 -3.39
N SER A 30 20.03 9.32 -3.91
CA SER A 30 19.83 7.90 -4.19
C SER A 30 19.40 7.13 -2.94
N GLU A 31 20.06 7.37 -1.81
CA GLU A 31 19.70 6.75 -0.52
C GLU A 31 18.30 7.15 -0.05
N ARG A 32 17.92 8.42 -0.20
CA ARG A 32 16.56 8.89 0.10
C ARG A 32 15.52 8.19 -0.78
N GLN A 33 15.77 8.12 -2.08
CA GLN A 33 14.85 7.45 -3.02
C GLN A 33 14.70 5.96 -2.69
N LEU A 34 15.80 5.27 -2.36
CA LEU A 34 15.75 3.89 -1.93
C LEU A 34 14.98 3.72 -0.61
N ALA A 35 15.15 4.63 0.35
CA ALA A 35 14.39 4.60 1.59
C ALA A 35 12.88 4.76 1.33
N THR A 36 12.48 5.74 0.52
CA THR A 36 11.07 5.94 0.12
C THR A 36 10.52 4.74 -0.64
N ALA A 37 11.27 4.17 -1.57
CA ALA A 37 10.86 2.99 -2.33
C ALA A 37 10.64 1.77 -1.43
N ARG A 38 11.54 1.56 -0.45
CA ARG A 38 11.41 0.48 0.55
C ARG A 38 10.17 0.65 1.42
N GLU A 39 9.90 1.87 1.87
CA GLU A 39 8.69 2.16 2.66
C GLU A 39 7.41 1.94 1.84
N ALA A 40 7.38 2.43 0.60
CA ALA A 40 6.27 2.23 -0.32
C ALA A 40 6.03 0.73 -0.60
N LEU A 41 7.10 -0.05 -0.79
CA LEU A 41 7.03 -1.49 -0.99
C LEU A 41 6.49 -2.19 0.26
N ALA A 42 6.98 -1.86 1.46
CA ALA A 42 6.50 -2.45 2.71
C ALA A 42 4.99 -2.18 2.93
N SER A 43 4.55 -0.94 2.66
CA SER A 43 3.14 -0.56 2.70
C SER A 43 2.30 -1.31 1.66
N ALA A 44 2.79 -1.43 0.42
CA ALA A 44 2.11 -2.17 -0.64
C ALA A 44 1.97 -3.66 -0.29
N THR A 45 3.02 -4.30 0.21
CA THR A 45 3.01 -5.70 0.63
C THR A 45 1.99 -5.93 1.75
N THR A 46 1.95 -5.03 2.73
CA THR A 46 0.97 -5.11 3.84
C THR A 46 -0.47 -5.00 3.34
N ARG A 47 -0.74 -4.07 2.41
CA ARG A 47 -2.06 -3.92 1.80
C ARG A 47 -2.45 -5.13 0.94
N ALA A 48 -1.50 -5.70 0.19
CA ALA A 48 -1.73 -6.89 -0.62
C ALA A 48 -2.10 -8.10 0.26
N ALA A 49 -1.34 -8.36 1.33
CA ALA A 49 -1.64 -9.43 2.26
C ALA A 49 -3.03 -9.28 2.91
N ARG A 50 -3.39 -8.06 3.32
CA ARG A 50 -4.75 -7.77 3.84
C ARG A 50 -5.83 -8.02 2.79
N ALA A 51 -5.60 -7.62 1.54
CA ALA A 51 -6.54 -7.84 0.45
C ALA A 51 -6.75 -9.33 0.17
N GLU A 52 -5.70 -10.15 0.18
CA GLU A 52 -5.79 -11.60 0.00
C GLU A 52 -6.66 -12.26 1.09
N VAL A 53 -6.46 -11.88 2.35
CA VAL A 53 -7.29 -12.36 3.47
C VAL A 53 -8.75 -11.95 3.30
N THR A 54 -9.02 -10.72 2.89
CA THR A 54 -10.40 -10.26 2.63
C THR A 54 -11.04 -11.02 1.48
N VAL A 55 -10.31 -11.26 0.39
CA VAL A 55 -10.80 -12.06 -0.75
C VAL A 55 -11.15 -13.49 -0.30
N ALA A 56 -10.26 -14.14 0.46
CA ALA A 56 -10.52 -15.49 0.97
C ALA A 56 -11.78 -15.57 1.85
N ARG A 57 -12.03 -14.55 2.69
CA ARG A 57 -13.24 -14.48 3.52
C ARG A 57 -14.51 -14.29 2.71
N VAL A 58 -14.49 -13.42 1.71
CA VAL A 58 -15.65 -13.20 0.82
C VAL A 58 -15.95 -14.46 0.01
N GLN A 59 -14.93 -15.15 -0.48
CA GLN A 59 -15.10 -16.44 -1.18
C GLN A 59 -15.74 -17.48 -0.26
N ALA A 60 -15.23 -17.65 0.96
CA ALA A 60 -15.80 -18.57 1.93
C ALA A 60 -17.25 -18.21 2.32
N LEU A 61 -17.57 -16.90 2.40
CA LEU A 61 -18.95 -16.44 2.63
C LEU A 61 -19.86 -16.78 1.44
N ALA A 62 -19.39 -16.55 0.22
CA ALA A 62 -20.11 -16.89 -1.00
C ALA A 62 -20.42 -18.40 -1.06
N ASP A 63 -19.45 -19.25 -0.76
CA ASP A 63 -19.64 -20.70 -0.72
C ASP A 63 -20.71 -21.12 0.31
N ARG A 64 -20.68 -20.50 1.51
CA ARG A 64 -21.71 -20.73 2.54
C ARG A 64 -23.10 -20.32 2.05
N TRP A 65 -23.20 -19.18 1.38
CA TRP A 65 -24.45 -18.66 0.83
C TRP A 65 -25.02 -19.50 -0.30
N VAL A 66 -24.15 -20.02 -1.18
CA VAL A 66 -24.54 -20.95 -2.25
C VAL A 66 -25.05 -22.25 -1.63
N LYS A 67 -24.33 -22.79 -0.64
CA LYS A 67 -24.75 -24.01 0.08
C LYS A 67 -26.07 -23.83 0.84
N ALA A 68 -26.30 -22.66 1.43
CA ALA A 68 -27.53 -22.35 2.15
C ALA A 68 -28.75 -22.23 1.22
N GLY A 69 -28.52 -21.89 -0.06
CA GLY A 69 -29.57 -21.81 -1.06
C GLY A 69 -30.55 -20.64 -0.87
N PRO A 70 -31.75 -20.72 -1.46
CA PRO A 70 -32.76 -19.66 -1.41
C PRO A 70 -33.37 -19.48 -0.02
N PRO A 71 -34.03 -18.34 0.25
CA PRO A 71 -34.76 -18.16 1.50
C PRO A 71 -35.83 -19.25 1.70
N PRO A 72 -36.06 -19.70 2.94
CA PRO A 72 -37.19 -20.56 3.26
C PRO A 72 -38.53 -19.92 2.86
N LEU A 73 -39.51 -20.76 2.52
CA LEU A 73 -40.86 -20.28 2.19
C LEU A 73 -41.43 -19.42 3.33
N GLY A 74 -42.09 -18.32 2.95
CA GLY A 74 -42.62 -17.33 3.90
C GLY A 74 -41.61 -16.29 4.39
N THR A 75 -40.32 -16.42 4.06
CA THR A 75 -39.31 -15.39 4.36
C THR A 75 -39.38 -14.25 3.34
N PRO A 76 -39.54 -12.98 3.77
CA PRO A 76 -39.47 -11.85 2.86
C PRO A 76 -38.08 -11.74 2.20
N ILE A 77 -38.03 -11.73 0.87
CA ILE A 77 -36.77 -11.66 0.08
C ILE A 77 -35.92 -10.46 0.50
N SER A 78 -36.53 -9.29 0.75
CA SER A 78 -35.80 -8.09 1.17
C SER A 78 -35.07 -8.30 2.50
N ARG A 79 -35.74 -8.88 3.50
CA ARG A 79 -35.14 -9.16 4.82
C ARG A 79 -34.03 -10.21 4.74
N TRP A 80 -34.18 -11.18 3.84
CA TRP A 80 -33.14 -12.17 3.57
C TRP A 80 -31.90 -11.53 2.94
N TRP A 81 -32.09 -10.62 1.96
CA TRP A 81 -30.98 -9.88 1.36
C TRP A 81 -30.32 -8.89 2.33
N ASP A 82 -31.09 -8.17 3.14
CA ASP A 82 -30.56 -7.23 4.14
C ASP A 82 -29.54 -7.94 5.04
N ARG A 83 -29.88 -9.14 5.53
CA ARG A 83 -28.99 -9.94 6.38
C ARG A 83 -27.70 -10.33 5.65
N ARG A 84 -27.80 -10.74 4.39
CA ARG A 84 -26.63 -11.09 3.57
C ARG A 84 -25.75 -9.86 3.31
N LEU A 85 -26.32 -8.70 3.05
CA LEU A 85 -25.54 -7.47 2.88
C LEU A 85 -24.79 -7.10 4.16
N VAL A 86 -25.38 -7.29 5.34
CA VAL A 86 -24.69 -7.11 6.61
C VAL A 86 -23.52 -8.10 6.74
N GLU A 87 -23.74 -9.38 6.46
CA GLU A 87 -22.69 -10.41 6.51
C GLU A 87 -21.52 -10.10 5.53
N LEU A 88 -21.81 -9.62 4.32
CA LEU A 88 -20.79 -9.18 3.36
C LEU A 88 -20.04 -7.94 3.86
N ASN A 89 -20.75 -6.95 4.38
CA ASN A 89 -20.12 -5.75 4.91
C ASN A 89 -19.20 -6.07 6.09
N THR A 90 -19.58 -7.02 6.94
CA THR A 90 -18.69 -7.54 7.98
C THR A 90 -17.45 -8.21 7.38
N ALA A 91 -17.61 -9.10 6.39
CA ALA A 91 -16.48 -9.79 5.76
C ALA A 91 -15.49 -8.84 5.08
N LEU A 92 -15.96 -7.71 4.55
CA LEU A 92 -15.13 -6.68 3.91
C LEU A 92 -14.36 -5.80 4.90
N ASN A 93 -14.96 -5.48 6.05
CA ASN A 93 -14.44 -4.46 6.97
C ASN A 93 -13.79 -5.04 8.23
N GLU A 94 -14.02 -6.31 8.55
CA GLU A 94 -13.39 -6.92 9.71
C GLU A 94 -11.86 -6.98 9.48
N GLU A 95 -11.06 -6.33 10.31
CA GLU A 95 -9.62 -6.55 10.34
C GLU A 95 -9.39 -7.81 11.19
N GLN A 96 -8.77 -8.85 10.61
CA GLN A 96 -8.41 -10.02 11.39
C GLN A 96 -7.49 -9.62 12.56
N PRO A 97 -7.76 -10.05 13.81
CA PRO A 97 -6.73 -10.02 14.84
C PRO A 97 -5.63 -10.99 14.40
N GLY A 98 -4.39 -10.52 14.37
CA GLY A 98 -3.23 -11.36 14.01
C GLY A 98 -3.10 -12.59 14.91
N PRO A 99 -2.47 -13.67 14.43
CA PRO A 99 -2.27 -14.87 15.23
C PRO A 99 -1.42 -14.54 16.46
N ALA A 100 -1.89 -15.00 17.63
CA ALA A 100 -1.18 -14.96 18.91
C ALA A 100 0.02 -15.92 18.94
#